data_AF-A0A818VM80-F1
#
_entry.id   AF-A0A818VM80-F1
#
_cell.length_a   1.000
_cell.length_b   1.000
_cell.length_c   1.000
_cell.angle_alpha   90.00
_cell.angle_beta   90.00
_cell.angle_gamma   90.00
#
_symmetry.space_group_name_H-M   'P 1'
#
loop_
_entity.id
_entity.type
_entity.pdbx_description
1 polymer ?
#
loop_
_entity_poly.entity_id
_entity_poly.type
_entity_poly.pdbx_seq_one_letter_code
_entity_poly.pdbx_strand_id
1 'polypeptide(L)'
;MQSSDTLEFKTYKVGDNKQNVRKQISNGNQGLTAAPRVHNEYIEAEHTWYEEIAGVVSNDDDPNMLCSTFRVWFIGLFFVVSFTVVNTYFHYRMKRIVLDGSHIFLLSFVLGKFLAFVLPKKSFRLWPNTNYCFSFNPGPFTIKEHVLIVAMANLTNSSYALNPIDVQKVYYKKSIHPILAFGFILSSQLIGYGIAGPARLIGHLSHYFSLLALILIGAVLPIPFWFLKRKFSQKIHWLQYIHVPIILIPGNIMMLVNGGTILTWLLIGFISNVCMSRWLYGRYARLLSIATDMGNVFSEALIFFIFSSRNIRFPQWWGSGTSYQDTCLKRN
;
A
#
# COMPACT_ATOMS: atom_id res chain seq x y z
N MET A 1 -26.29 30.05 -32.57
CA MET A 1 -27.44 29.15 -32.32
C MET A 1 -27.02 27.79 -32.82
N GLN A 2 -26.33 27.02 -31.97
CA GLN A 2 -25.78 25.71 -32.30
C GLN A 2 -26.03 24.85 -31.07
N SER A 3 -26.77 23.76 -31.28
CA SER A 3 -27.46 22.97 -30.28
C SER A 3 -26.50 22.27 -29.33
N SER A 4 -26.88 22.28 -28.07
CA SER A 4 -26.30 21.51 -26.97
C SER A 4 -26.54 20.01 -27.19
N ASP A 5 -25.47 19.28 -27.54
CA ASP A 5 -25.49 17.82 -27.56
C ASP A 5 -25.40 17.28 -26.13
N THR A 6 -26.53 16.81 -25.63
CA THR A 6 -26.64 16.00 -24.41
C THR A 6 -26.01 14.62 -24.66
N LEU A 7 -24.96 14.29 -23.90
CA LEU A 7 -24.39 12.95 -23.83
C LEU A 7 -25.44 11.97 -23.27
N GLU A 8 -26.16 11.27 -24.13
CA GLU A 8 -26.97 10.11 -23.73
C GLU A 8 -26.06 8.95 -23.33
N PHE A 9 -26.02 8.65 -22.03
CA PHE A 9 -25.41 7.43 -21.50
C PHE A 9 -26.30 6.22 -21.83
N LYS A 10 -25.90 5.44 -22.84
CA LYS A 10 -26.50 4.12 -23.10
C LYS A 10 -26.11 3.15 -21.99
N THR A 11 -27.07 2.78 -21.15
CA THR A 11 -26.92 1.70 -20.17
C THR A 11 -26.95 0.34 -20.87
N TYR A 12 -25.82 -0.37 -20.94
CA TYR A 12 -25.78 -1.75 -21.39
C TYR A 12 -25.97 -2.69 -20.19
N LYS A 13 -27.10 -3.42 -20.13
CA LYS A 13 -27.35 -4.41 -19.08
C LYS A 13 -26.47 -5.64 -19.31
N VAL A 14 -25.56 -5.92 -18.36
CA VAL A 14 -24.60 -7.04 -18.32
C VAL A 14 -25.23 -8.45 -18.42
N GLY A 15 -26.56 -8.58 -18.35
CA GLY A 15 -27.28 -9.86 -18.44
C GLY A 15 -27.32 -10.51 -19.82
N ASP A 16 -27.35 -9.71 -20.90
CA ASP A 16 -27.60 -10.24 -22.26
C ASP A 16 -26.37 -10.90 -22.90
N ASN A 17 -25.16 -10.46 -22.54
CA ASN A 17 -23.93 -11.01 -23.13
C ASN A 17 -23.65 -12.46 -22.70
N LYS A 18 -23.99 -12.86 -21.46
CA LYS A 18 -23.73 -14.24 -20.99
C LYS A 18 -24.55 -15.28 -21.75
N GLN A 19 -25.77 -14.95 -22.20
CA GLN A 19 -26.59 -15.88 -22.97
C GLN A 19 -26.15 -15.98 -24.43
N ASN A 20 -25.71 -14.87 -25.03
CA ASN A 20 -25.19 -14.85 -26.40
C ASN A 20 -23.83 -15.57 -26.50
N VAL A 21 -22.95 -15.40 -25.51
CA VAL A 21 -21.66 -16.11 -25.44
C VAL A 21 -21.85 -17.63 -25.30
N ARG A 22 -22.83 -18.08 -24.49
CA ARG A 22 -23.14 -19.51 -24.34
C ARG A 22 -23.72 -20.14 -25.62
N LYS A 23 -24.45 -19.35 -26.42
CA LYS A 23 -24.94 -19.77 -27.75
C LYS A 23 -23.84 -19.83 -28.79
N GLN A 24 -22.83 -18.95 -28.72
CA GLN A 24 -21.71 -18.96 -29.66
C GLN A 24 -20.69 -20.09 -29.40
N ILE A 25 -20.49 -20.48 -28.14
CA ILE A 25 -19.64 -21.64 -27.79
C ILE A 25 -20.28 -22.98 -28.24
N SER A 26 -21.61 -23.03 -28.36
CA SER A 26 -22.37 -24.21 -28.80
C SER A 26 -22.28 -24.49 -30.31
N ASN A 27 -21.93 -23.50 -31.14
CA ASN A 27 -21.86 -23.64 -32.59
C ASN A 27 -20.37 -23.68 -32.99
N GLY A 28 -19.86 -24.89 -33.19
CA GLY A 28 -18.44 -25.17 -33.08
C GLY A 28 -17.49 -24.69 -34.21
N ASN A 29 -16.22 -24.84 -33.84
CA ASN A 29 -15.07 -25.32 -34.63
C ASN A 29 -14.20 -24.37 -35.48
N GLN A 30 -12.91 -24.43 -35.09
CA GLN A 30 -11.65 -24.38 -35.87
C GLN A 30 -10.91 -23.04 -36.09
N GLY A 31 -9.64 -23.04 -35.67
CA GLY A 31 -8.55 -22.31 -36.34
C GLY A 31 -7.86 -21.22 -35.52
N LEU A 32 -6.65 -21.52 -35.04
CA LEU A 32 -5.55 -20.61 -34.63
C LEU A 32 -5.85 -19.09 -34.52
N THR A 33 -6.71 -18.65 -33.61
CA THR A 33 -6.80 -17.22 -33.17
C THR A 33 -7.32 -17.08 -31.73
N ALA A 34 -7.40 -18.17 -30.96
CA ALA A 34 -8.02 -18.17 -29.64
C ALA A 34 -7.19 -17.45 -28.56
N ALA A 35 -5.84 -17.52 -28.61
CA ALA A 35 -5.00 -16.91 -27.58
C ALA A 35 -5.14 -15.38 -27.47
N PRO A 36 -5.08 -14.58 -28.56
CA PRO A 36 -5.26 -13.13 -28.45
C PRO A 36 -6.70 -12.72 -28.16
N ARG A 37 -7.71 -13.47 -28.64
CA ARG A 37 -9.13 -13.18 -28.35
C ARG A 37 -9.48 -13.44 -26.90
N VAL A 38 -9.05 -14.57 -26.36
CA VAL A 38 -9.26 -14.91 -24.95
C VAL A 38 -8.49 -13.94 -24.04
N HIS A 39 -7.28 -13.51 -24.43
CA HIS A 39 -6.54 -12.46 -23.70
C HIS A 39 -7.29 -11.13 -23.69
N ASN A 40 -7.80 -10.68 -24.83
CA ASN A 40 -8.58 -9.44 -24.91
C ASN A 40 -9.93 -9.53 -24.17
N GLU A 41 -10.55 -10.72 -24.12
CA GLU A 41 -11.80 -10.98 -23.41
C GLU A 41 -11.60 -11.06 -21.88
N TYR A 42 -10.42 -11.53 -21.42
CA TYR A 42 -10.01 -11.42 -20.01
C TYR A 42 -9.70 -9.97 -19.61
N ILE A 43 -9.05 -9.23 -20.50
CA ILE A 43 -8.77 -7.79 -20.34
C ILE A 43 -10.10 -7.03 -20.23
N GLU A 44 -11.07 -7.27 -21.12
CA GLU A 44 -12.42 -6.69 -21.03
C GLU A 44 -13.20 -7.12 -19.79
N ALA A 45 -13.08 -8.38 -19.35
CA ALA A 45 -13.71 -8.84 -18.11
C ALA A 45 -13.06 -8.21 -16.86
N GLU A 46 -11.74 -7.99 -16.87
CA GLU A 46 -11.01 -7.29 -15.82
C GLU A 46 -11.33 -5.78 -15.82
N HIS A 47 -11.67 -5.21 -16.98
CA HIS A 47 -12.15 -3.83 -17.15
C HIS A 47 -13.56 -3.57 -16.62
N THR A 48 -14.31 -4.61 -16.24
CA THR A 48 -15.64 -4.47 -15.68
C THR A 48 -15.63 -4.64 -14.17
N TRP A 49 -15.44 -3.54 -13.44
CA TRP A 49 -15.97 -3.51 -12.09
C TRP A 49 -16.86 -2.31 -11.80
N TYR A 50 -16.61 -1.13 -12.37
CA TYR A 50 -17.54 0.03 -12.33
C TYR A 50 -17.23 0.97 -13.52
N GLU A 51 -18.20 1.22 -14.40
CA GLU A 51 -18.05 2.09 -15.59
C GLU A 51 -17.61 3.51 -15.20
N GLU A 52 -18.03 3.98 -14.02
CA GLU A 52 -17.66 5.31 -13.53
C GLU A 52 -16.16 5.47 -13.27
N ILE A 53 -15.46 4.39 -12.93
CA ILE A 53 -14.03 4.45 -12.59
C ILE A 53 -13.18 4.24 -13.83
N ALA A 54 -13.65 3.41 -14.76
CA ALA A 54 -13.05 3.28 -16.10
C ALA A 54 -13.10 4.62 -16.87
N GLY A 55 -14.07 5.48 -16.58
CA GLY A 55 -14.14 6.84 -17.14
C GLY A 55 -13.20 7.87 -16.47
N VAL A 56 -12.70 7.59 -15.26
CA VAL A 56 -11.89 8.55 -14.46
C VAL A 56 -10.38 8.25 -14.59
N VAL A 57 -10.01 7.00 -14.84
CA VAL A 57 -8.62 6.58 -15.00
C VAL A 57 -8.46 5.91 -16.36
N SER A 58 -7.45 6.34 -17.13
CA SER A 58 -7.09 5.67 -18.37
C SER A 58 -6.56 4.27 -18.05
N ASN A 59 -7.17 3.25 -18.64
CA ASN A 59 -6.76 1.85 -18.46
C ASN A 59 -5.55 1.47 -19.31
N ASP A 60 -5.18 2.30 -20.29
CA ASP A 60 -4.06 2.05 -21.18
C ASP A 60 -2.77 2.63 -20.60
N ASP A 61 -1.76 1.78 -20.43
CA ASP A 61 -0.43 2.23 -20.04
C ASP A 61 0.35 2.74 -21.25
N ASP A 62 0.79 4.02 -21.20
CA ASP A 62 1.74 4.56 -22.17
C ASP A 62 3.18 4.32 -21.69
N PRO A 63 3.95 3.40 -22.33
CA PRO A 63 5.30 3.09 -21.92
C PRO A 63 6.29 4.25 -22.12
N ASN A 64 5.96 5.24 -22.95
CA ASN A 64 6.84 6.38 -23.23
C ASN A 64 6.64 7.54 -22.24
N MET A 65 5.65 7.45 -21.35
CA MET A 65 5.37 8.47 -20.35
C MET A 65 6.52 8.57 -19.35
N LEU A 66 7.02 9.80 -19.17
CA LEU A 66 8.10 10.11 -18.23
C LEU A 66 7.71 9.72 -16.80
N CYS A 67 8.58 8.96 -16.12
CA CYS A 67 8.40 8.59 -14.71
C CYS A 67 9.47 9.19 -13.79
N SER A 68 10.72 9.29 -14.26
CA SER A 68 11.87 9.73 -13.47
C SER A 68 12.33 11.09 -13.96
N THR A 69 11.95 12.14 -13.24
CA THR A 69 12.32 13.53 -13.56
C THR A 69 12.88 14.23 -12.33
N PHE A 70 13.52 15.38 -12.53
CA PHE A 70 14.10 16.17 -11.45
C PHE A 70 13.09 16.48 -10.33
N ARG A 71 11.86 16.88 -10.67
CA ARG A 71 10.80 17.18 -9.68
C ARG A 71 10.44 15.96 -8.83
N VAL A 72 10.42 14.76 -9.39
CA VAL A 72 10.15 13.52 -8.62
C VAL A 72 11.24 13.30 -7.59
N TRP A 73 12.50 13.38 -8.00
CA TRP A 73 13.63 13.20 -7.09
C TRP A 73 13.67 14.31 -6.03
N PHE A 74 13.40 15.56 -6.41
CA PHE A 74 13.38 16.69 -5.49
C PHE A 74 12.27 16.54 -4.43
N ILE A 75 11.02 16.33 -4.85
CA ILE A 75 9.87 16.17 -3.95
C ILE A 75 10.01 14.88 -3.13
N GLY A 76 10.34 13.78 -3.80
CA GLY A 76 10.48 12.45 -3.19
C GLY A 76 11.57 12.42 -2.13
N LEU A 77 12.77 12.91 -2.43
CA LEU A 77 13.86 12.95 -1.44
C LEU A 77 13.54 13.88 -0.27
N PHE A 78 12.93 15.03 -0.53
CA PHE A 78 12.50 15.95 0.54
C PHE A 78 11.56 15.27 1.54
N PHE A 79 10.52 14.61 1.04
CA PHE A 79 9.58 13.89 1.91
C PHE A 79 10.21 12.66 2.55
N VAL A 80 11.05 11.91 1.82
CA VAL A 80 11.74 10.74 2.38
C VAL A 80 12.58 11.14 3.58
N VAL A 81 13.45 12.15 3.43
CA VAL A 81 14.30 12.62 4.54
C VAL A 81 13.44 13.14 5.70
N SER A 82 12.44 13.97 5.41
CA SER A 82 11.58 14.55 6.43
C SER A 82 10.81 13.48 7.21
N PHE A 83 10.21 12.52 6.52
CA PHE A 83 9.40 11.47 7.13
C PHE A 83 10.26 10.49 7.90
N THR A 84 11.44 10.11 7.39
CA THR A 84 12.35 9.24 8.14
C THR A 84 12.77 9.88 9.46
N VAL A 85 13.08 11.18 9.48
CA VAL A 85 13.41 11.90 10.73
C VAL A 85 12.24 11.85 11.72
N VAL A 86 11.03 12.16 11.24
CA VAL A 86 9.82 12.17 12.07
C VAL A 86 9.50 10.75 12.59
N ASN A 87 9.52 9.76 11.71
CA ASN A 87 9.22 8.36 12.03
C ASN A 87 10.23 7.77 13.02
N THR A 88 11.52 8.05 12.85
CA THR A 88 12.57 7.62 13.78
C THR A 88 12.43 8.33 15.13
N TYR A 89 12.08 9.62 15.16
CA TYR A 89 11.81 10.33 16.42
C TYR A 89 10.61 9.74 17.17
N PHE A 90 9.50 9.48 16.47
CA PHE A 90 8.29 8.92 17.06
C PHE A 90 8.43 7.43 17.40
N HIS A 91 9.41 6.72 16.84
CA HIS A 91 9.66 5.32 17.13
C HIS A 91 9.78 5.01 18.63
N TYR A 92 10.37 5.93 19.40
CA TYR A 92 10.58 5.80 20.85
C TYR A 92 9.39 6.24 21.70
N ARG A 93 8.28 6.69 21.09
CA ARG A 93 7.09 7.13 21.80
C ARG A 93 6.09 5.97 21.90
N MET A 94 5.51 5.79 23.08
CA MET A 94 4.43 4.81 23.33
C MET A 94 3.24 5.00 22.37
N LYS A 95 2.96 6.24 21.99
CA LYS A 95 2.04 6.59 20.91
C LYS A 95 2.85 7.28 19.81
N ARG A 96 3.21 6.50 18.80
CA ARG A 96 4.00 6.96 17.65
C ARG A 96 3.07 7.39 16.52
N ILE A 97 3.36 8.52 15.87
CA ILE A 97 2.81 8.84 14.55
C ILE A 97 3.69 8.16 13.51
N VAL A 98 3.07 7.51 12.53
CA VAL A 98 3.79 6.93 11.38
C VAL A 98 3.35 7.65 10.13
N LEU A 99 4.27 8.39 9.51
CA LEU A 99 4.06 9.04 8.23
C LEU A 99 4.47 8.10 7.10
N ASP A 100 3.56 7.82 6.17
CA ASP A 100 3.75 6.91 5.03
C ASP A 100 3.28 7.53 3.71
N GLY A 101 3.27 6.78 2.61
CA GLY A 101 2.88 7.28 1.30
C GLY A 101 1.44 7.80 1.23
N SER A 102 0.54 7.35 2.11
CA SER A 102 -0.83 7.86 2.16
C SER A 102 -0.87 9.33 2.60
N HIS A 103 0.00 9.73 3.52
CA HIS A 103 0.07 11.09 4.06
C HIS A 103 0.45 12.14 3.02
N ILE A 104 1.24 11.77 2.01
CA ILE A 104 1.69 12.70 0.96
C ILE A 104 0.92 12.57 -0.34
N PHE A 105 -0.07 11.66 -0.43
CA PHE A 105 -0.75 11.37 -1.69
C PHE A 105 -1.34 12.64 -2.33
N LEU A 106 -2.12 13.41 -1.58
CA LEU A 106 -2.71 14.65 -2.08
C LEU A 106 -1.67 15.78 -2.22
N LEU A 107 -0.78 15.92 -1.23
CA LEU A 107 0.19 17.01 -1.19
C LEU A 107 1.21 16.93 -2.35
N SER A 108 1.68 15.73 -2.66
CA SER A 108 2.59 15.48 -3.78
C SER A 108 1.97 15.81 -5.14
N PHE A 109 0.66 15.62 -5.31
CA PHE A 109 -0.02 16.02 -6.54
C PHE A 109 -0.02 17.54 -6.71
N VAL A 110 -0.40 18.28 -5.66
CA VAL A 110 -0.42 19.74 -5.68
C VAL A 110 0.99 20.30 -5.92
N LEU A 111 1.99 19.80 -5.17
CA LEU A 111 3.38 20.23 -5.31
C LEU A 111 3.97 19.84 -6.67
N GLY A 112 3.64 18.66 -7.21
CA GLY A 112 4.08 18.20 -8.52
C GLY A 112 3.55 19.07 -9.66
N LYS A 113 2.26 19.44 -9.60
CA LYS A 113 1.66 20.39 -10.55
C LYS A 113 2.25 21.79 -10.42
N PHE A 114 2.47 22.26 -9.19
CA PHE A 114 3.10 23.55 -8.93
C PHE A 114 4.53 23.61 -9.49
N LEU A 115 5.35 22.60 -9.24
CA LEU A 115 6.72 22.52 -9.79
C LEU A 115 6.72 22.37 -11.31
N ALA A 116 5.77 21.65 -11.90
CA ALA A 116 5.60 21.60 -13.35
C ALA A 116 5.21 22.96 -13.96
N PHE A 117 4.60 23.85 -13.19
CA PHE A 117 4.30 25.22 -13.61
C PHE A 117 5.50 26.17 -13.43
N VAL A 118 6.21 26.07 -12.30
CA VAL A 118 7.30 26.99 -11.94
C VAL A 118 8.63 26.66 -12.62
N LEU A 119 8.95 25.37 -12.82
CA LEU A 119 10.28 24.98 -13.29
C LEU A 119 10.50 25.32 -14.78
N PRO A 120 11.71 25.78 -15.13
CA PRO A 120 12.06 26.13 -16.50
C PRO A 120 12.11 24.89 -17.41
N LYS A 121 11.55 25.02 -18.61
CA LYS A 121 11.50 23.96 -19.64
C LYS A 121 12.77 23.86 -20.50
N LYS A 122 13.72 24.80 -20.32
CA LYS A 122 14.95 24.85 -21.12
C LYS A 122 15.80 23.60 -20.86
N SER A 123 16.22 22.94 -21.94
CA SER A 123 17.17 21.85 -21.90
C SER A 123 18.60 22.39 -22.04
N PHE A 124 19.51 21.85 -21.24
CA PHE A 124 20.93 22.18 -21.28
C PHE A 124 21.72 20.91 -21.54
N ARG A 125 22.79 21.01 -22.33
CA ARG A 125 23.72 19.90 -22.52
C ARG A 125 24.59 19.77 -21.26
N LEU A 126 24.55 18.61 -20.60
CA LEU A 126 25.24 18.36 -19.32
C LEU A 126 26.76 18.42 -19.45
N TRP A 127 27.31 17.92 -20.56
CA TRP A 127 28.75 17.88 -20.80
C TRP A 127 29.06 18.26 -22.26
N PRO A 128 30.10 19.08 -22.53
CA PRO A 128 30.43 19.57 -23.87
C PRO A 128 30.53 18.46 -24.95
N ASN A 129 31.06 17.29 -24.56
CA ASN A 129 31.33 16.15 -25.44
C ASN A 129 30.32 14.98 -25.30
N THR A 130 29.17 15.19 -24.67
CA THR A 130 28.12 14.15 -24.59
C THR A 130 26.80 14.63 -25.16
N ASN A 131 26.01 13.69 -25.69
CA ASN A 131 24.65 13.96 -26.19
C ASN A 131 23.59 13.97 -25.06
N TYR A 132 24.01 14.01 -23.80
CA TYR A 132 23.08 14.05 -22.67
C TYR A 132 22.51 15.46 -22.48
N CYS A 133 21.24 15.61 -22.83
CA CYS A 133 20.45 16.81 -22.59
C CYS A 133 19.63 16.64 -21.31
N PHE A 134 19.78 17.56 -20.37
CA PHE A 134 19.01 17.60 -19.12
C PHE A 134 18.02 18.76 -19.14
N SER A 135 16.79 18.51 -18.71
CA SER A 135 15.77 19.54 -18.50
C SER A 135 15.19 19.40 -17.11
N PHE A 136 15.04 20.54 -16.41
CA PHE A 136 14.36 20.57 -15.11
C PHE A 136 12.86 20.30 -15.23
N ASN A 137 12.27 20.62 -16.39
CA ASN A 137 10.85 20.44 -16.65
C ASN A 137 10.62 19.87 -18.06
N PRO A 138 10.76 18.56 -18.24
CA PRO A 138 10.63 17.92 -19.55
C PRO A 138 9.20 17.89 -20.07
N GLY A 139 8.19 18.06 -19.22
CA GLY A 139 6.79 17.96 -19.60
C GLY A 139 5.83 18.12 -18.42
N PRO A 140 4.50 18.04 -18.67
CA PRO A 140 3.49 18.14 -17.63
C PRO A 140 3.65 17.04 -16.57
N PHE A 141 3.17 17.30 -15.35
CA PHE A 141 3.22 16.32 -14.27
C PHE A 141 2.34 15.09 -14.60
N THR A 142 2.96 13.91 -14.61
CA THR A 142 2.34 12.64 -15.03
C THR A 142 1.89 11.79 -13.85
N ILE A 143 1.05 10.77 -14.12
CA ILE A 143 0.59 9.80 -13.12
C ILE A 143 1.77 8.94 -12.63
N LYS A 144 2.69 8.56 -13.53
CA LYS A 144 3.88 7.75 -13.16
C LYS A 144 4.81 8.48 -12.20
N GLU A 145 4.99 9.77 -12.40
CA GLU A 145 5.77 10.62 -11.48
C GLU A 145 5.11 10.71 -10.10
N HIS A 146 3.79 10.86 -10.05
CA HIS A 146 3.04 10.89 -8.79
C HIS A 146 3.15 9.57 -8.03
N VAL A 147 2.93 8.44 -8.71
CA VAL A 147 3.04 7.10 -8.13
C VAL A 147 4.45 6.85 -7.61
N LEU A 148 5.48 7.27 -8.34
CA LEU A 148 6.87 7.09 -7.91
C LEU A 148 7.18 7.88 -6.62
N ILE A 149 6.70 9.12 -6.49
CA ILE A 149 6.85 9.91 -5.25
C ILE A 149 6.17 9.20 -4.07
N VAL A 150 4.94 8.73 -4.25
CA VAL A 150 4.19 8.00 -3.20
C VAL A 150 4.91 6.70 -2.83
N ALA A 151 5.42 5.97 -3.81
CA ALA A 151 6.20 4.76 -3.58
C ALA A 151 7.47 5.02 -2.76
N MET A 152 8.20 6.10 -3.04
CA MET A 152 9.37 6.52 -2.26
C MET A 152 9.00 6.79 -0.80
N ALA A 153 7.88 7.48 -0.53
CA ALA A 153 7.46 7.80 0.84
C ALA A 153 7.02 6.59 1.66
N ASN A 154 6.52 5.53 1.02
CA ASN A 154 6.21 4.26 1.71
C ASN A 154 7.45 3.58 2.31
N LEU A 155 8.66 3.95 1.88
CA LEU A 155 9.91 3.38 2.37
C LEU A 155 10.45 4.06 3.65
N THR A 156 9.73 5.02 4.21
CA THR A 156 10.25 5.91 5.28
C THR A 156 10.13 5.36 6.70
N ASN A 157 9.81 4.07 6.85
CA ASN A 157 9.63 3.43 8.15
C ASN A 157 10.92 3.39 8.99
N SER A 158 10.77 3.45 10.31
CA SER A 158 11.91 3.31 11.24
C SER A 158 12.56 1.93 11.11
N SER A 159 13.90 1.88 11.17
CA SER A 159 14.64 0.63 11.03
C SER A 159 14.52 -0.25 12.27
N TYR A 160 14.16 -1.52 12.08
CA TYR A 160 14.22 -2.52 13.16
C TYR A 160 15.63 -2.77 13.70
N ALA A 161 16.67 -2.42 12.94
CA ALA A 161 18.06 -2.52 13.37
C ALA A 161 18.41 -1.54 14.52
N LEU A 162 17.56 -0.54 14.79
CA LEU A 162 17.73 0.34 15.95
C LEU A 162 17.58 -0.41 17.29
N ASN A 163 16.65 -1.36 17.37
CA ASN A 163 16.37 -2.10 18.60
C ASN A 163 17.62 -2.76 19.24
N PRO A 164 18.41 -3.59 18.53
CA PRO A 164 19.61 -4.19 19.12
C PRO A 164 20.70 -3.16 19.45
N ILE A 165 20.82 -2.08 18.67
CA ILE A 165 21.75 -0.97 18.97
C ILE A 165 21.36 -0.31 20.30
N ASP A 166 20.06 -0.02 20.46
CA ASP A 166 19.53 0.62 21.66
C ASP A 166 19.65 -0.28 22.88
N VAL A 167 19.38 -1.59 22.74
CA VAL A 167 19.59 -2.57 23.83
C VAL A 167 21.06 -2.62 24.24
N GLN A 168 22.01 -2.63 23.30
CA GLN A 168 23.44 -2.58 23.64
C GLN A 168 23.82 -1.30 24.39
N LYS A 169 23.27 -0.15 23.97
CA LYS A 169 23.58 1.15 24.57
C LYS A 169 22.91 1.36 25.94
N VAL A 170 21.63 1.00 26.06
CA VAL A 170 20.81 1.24 27.26
C VAL A 170 21.03 0.17 28.32
N TYR A 171 20.96 -1.11 27.92
CA TYR A 171 21.01 -2.26 28.83
C TYR A 171 22.44 -2.69 29.13
N TYR A 172 23.26 -2.87 28.10
CA TYR A 172 24.64 -3.35 28.26
C TYR A 172 25.68 -2.23 28.47
N LYS A 173 25.25 -0.95 28.42
CA LYS A 173 26.10 0.24 28.58
C LYS A 173 27.33 0.27 27.66
N LYS A 174 27.27 -0.41 26.51
CA LYS A 174 28.36 -0.42 25.53
C LYS A 174 28.11 0.64 24.46
N SER A 175 29.10 1.49 24.22
CA SER A 175 29.07 2.45 23.11
C SER A 175 29.51 1.76 21.82
N ILE A 176 28.65 1.77 20.81
CA ILE A 176 28.97 1.32 19.45
C ILE A 176 29.51 2.51 18.67
N HIS A 177 30.57 2.30 17.87
CA HIS A 177 31.09 3.34 17.00
C HIS A 177 30.02 3.77 15.96
N PRO A 178 29.78 5.07 15.72
CA PRO A 178 28.70 5.54 14.84
C PRO A 178 28.77 4.96 13.42
N ILE A 179 29.97 4.78 12.87
CA ILE A 179 30.17 4.18 11.54
C ILE A 179 29.67 2.73 11.49
N LEU A 180 29.86 1.96 12.58
CA LEU A 180 29.44 0.57 12.67
C LEU A 180 27.93 0.48 12.84
N ALA A 181 27.34 1.37 13.64
CA ALA A 181 25.91 1.50 13.77
C ALA A 181 25.25 1.87 12.43
N PHE A 182 25.83 2.83 11.70
CA PHE A 182 25.38 3.21 10.36
C PHE A 182 25.49 2.03 9.38
N GLY A 183 26.63 1.33 9.34
CA GLY A 183 26.82 0.17 8.49
C GLY A 183 25.84 -0.97 8.80
N PHE A 184 25.52 -1.19 10.07
CA PHE A 184 24.53 -2.18 10.50
C PHE A 184 23.10 -1.80 10.11
N ILE A 185 22.71 -0.53 10.27
CA ILE A 185 21.41 -0.04 9.82
C ILE A 185 21.31 -0.13 8.30
N LEU A 186 22.34 0.34 7.58
CA LEU A 186 22.38 0.30 6.11
C LEU A 186 22.29 -1.14 5.58
N SER A 187 23.04 -2.08 6.15
CA SER A 187 22.97 -3.48 5.74
C SER A 187 21.58 -4.06 5.95
N SER A 188 20.92 -3.77 7.09
CA SER A 188 19.56 -4.24 7.35
C SER A 188 18.54 -3.78 6.30
N GLN A 189 18.68 -2.56 5.78
CA GLN A 189 17.78 -2.01 4.76
C GLN A 189 18.13 -2.52 3.36
N LEU A 190 19.40 -2.80 3.09
CA LEU A 190 19.84 -3.33 1.81
C LEU A 190 19.64 -4.84 1.69
N ILE A 191 19.48 -5.59 2.79
CA ILE A 191 19.25 -7.04 2.76
C ILE A 191 18.04 -7.40 1.89
N GLY A 192 16.94 -6.63 1.95
CA GLY A 192 15.76 -6.88 1.11
C GLY A 192 16.07 -6.82 -0.40
N TYR A 193 16.80 -5.79 -0.82
CA TYR A 193 17.26 -5.64 -2.21
C TYR A 193 18.36 -6.66 -2.57
N GLY A 194 19.19 -7.03 -1.59
CA GLY A 194 20.22 -8.04 -1.70
C GLY A 194 19.66 -9.46 -1.85
N ILE A 195 18.43 -9.74 -1.40
CA ILE A 195 17.71 -11.02 -1.55
C ILE A 195 16.93 -11.09 -2.88
N ALA A 196 16.62 -9.96 -3.52
CA ALA A 196 15.96 -9.95 -4.82
C ALA A 196 16.83 -10.56 -5.95
N GLY A 197 18.15 -10.48 -5.84
CA GLY A 197 19.10 -11.11 -6.78
C GLY A 197 19.26 -12.65 -6.59
N PRO A 198 19.39 -13.16 -5.35
CA PRO A 198 19.47 -14.58 -5.00
C PRO A 198 18.23 -15.44 -5.25
N ALA A 199 17.29 -15.06 -6.11
CA ALA A 199 16.23 -15.99 -6.56
C ALA A 199 16.80 -17.27 -7.22
N ARG A 200 18.12 -17.31 -7.51
CA ARG A 200 18.89 -18.50 -7.94
C ARG A 200 19.64 -19.25 -6.83
N LEU A 201 19.70 -18.73 -5.61
CA LEU A 201 20.52 -19.23 -4.49
C LEU A 201 19.69 -19.95 -3.40
N ILE A 202 18.45 -20.32 -3.74
CA ILE A 202 17.52 -21.13 -2.93
C ILE A 202 18.00 -22.60 -2.93
N GLY A 203 19.25 -22.84 -2.56
CA GLY A 203 19.79 -24.17 -2.29
C GLY A 203 19.43 -24.62 -0.88
N HIS A 204 19.25 -25.93 -0.70
CA HIS A 204 18.89 -26.60 0.56
C HIS A 204 19.85 -26.33 1.76
N LEU A 205 21.00 -25.67 1.56
CA LEU A 205 22.03 -25.48 2.60
C LEU A 205 22.00 -24.13 3.35
N SER A 206 21.08 -23.21 3.06
CA SER A 206 21.06 -21.91 3.75
C SER A 206 20.33 -21.98 5.10
N HIS A 207 20.92 -21.43 6.17
CA HIS A 207 20.29 -21.26 7.48
C HIS A 207 18.98 -20.45 7.43
N TYR A 208 18.73 -19.71 6.34
CA TYR A 208 17.51 -18.92 6.13
C TYR A 208 16.43 -19.66 5.34
N PHE A 209 16.68 -20.91 4.90
CA PHE A 209 15.69 -21.70 4.16
C PHE A 209 14.39 -21.88 4.96
N SER A 210 14.47 -22.12 6.27
CA SER A 210 13.29 -22.26 7.13
C SER A 210 12.43 -20.98 7.20
N LEU A 211 13.06 -19.80 7.18
CA LEU A 211 12.35 -18.51 7.17
C LEU A 211 11.71 -18.22 5.81
N LEU A 212 12.41 -18.52 4.72
CA LEU A 212 11.88 -18.38 3.35
C LEU A 212 10.79 -19.41 3.04
N ALA A 213 10.91 -20.63 3.60
CA ALA A 213 9.90 -21.68 3.49
C ALA A 213 8.58 -21.28 4.14
N LEU A 214 8.57 -20.45 5.19
CA LEU A 214 7.33 -19.94 5.79
C LEU A 214 6.52 -19.06 4.83
N ILE A 215 7.19 -18.30 3.95
CA ILE A 215 6.51 -17.53 2.89
C ILE A 215 5.85 -18.47 1.89
N LEU A 216 6.55 -19.55 1.49
CA LEU A 216 6.02 -20.59 0.61
C LEU A 216 4.86 -21.35 1.28
N ILE A 217 4.97 -21.67 2.57
CA ILE A 217 3.88 -22.29 3.35
C ILE A 217 2.67 -21.35 3.40
N GLY A 218 2.89 -20.06 3.63
CA GLY A 218 1.83 -19.05 3.58
C GLY A 218 1.18 -18.91 2.19
N ALA A 219 1.96 -19.09 1.12
CA ALA A 219 1.45 -19.10 -0.27
C ALA A 219 0.71 -20.40 -0.62
N VAL A 220 1.08 -21.53 0.00
CA VAL A 220 0.45 -22.84 -0.20
C VAL A 220 -0.81 -22.98 0.67
N LEU A 221 -0.87 -22.35 1.86
CA LEU A 221 -1.99 -22.43 2.80
C LEU A 221 -3.40 -22.14 2.22
N PRO A 222 -3.58 -21.20 1.27
CA PRO A 222 -4.88 -20.96 0.63
C PRO A 222 -5.36 -22.12 -0.24
N ILE A 223 -4.46 -22.94 -0.77
CA ILE A 223 -4.77 -24.04 -1.71
C ILE A 223 -5.58 -25.17 -1.05
N PRO A 224 -5.17 -25.75 0.10
CA PRO A 224 -5.98 -26.77 0.77
C PRO A 224 -7.32 -26.21 1.24
N PHE A 225 -7.39 -24.95 1.69
CA PHE A 225 -8.67 -24.30 2.06
C PHE A 225 -9.58 -24.08 0.84
N TRP A 226 -9.02 -23.72 -0.32
CA TRP A 226 -9.76 -23.63 -1.57
C TRP A 226 -10.32 -25.00 -2.00
N PHE A 227 -9.51 -26.06 -1.87
CA PHE A 227 -9.96 -27.42 -2.16
C PHE A 227 -11.05 -27.89 -1.18
N LEU A 228 -10.89 -27.57 0.10
CA LEU A 228 -11.89 -27.86 1.14
C LEU A 228 -13.20 -27.13 0.87
N LYS A 229 -13.13 -25.85 0.48
CA LYS A 229 -14.30 -25.07 0.03
C LYS A 229 -14.95 -25.75 -1.16
N ARG A 230 -14.20 -26.16 -2.20
CA ARG A 230 -14.75 -26.81 -3.40
C ARG A 230 -15.45 -28.15 -3.09
N LYS A 231 -14.92 -28.94 -2.17
CA LYS A 231 -15.44 -30.28 -1.85
C LYS A 231 -16.57 -30.27 -0.82
N PHE A 232 -16.55 -29.35 0.14
CA PHE A 232 -17.50 -29.30 1.26
C PHE A 232 -18.44 -28.08 1.26
N SER A 233 -18.39 -27.21 0.24
CA SER A 233 -19.24 -26.00 0.12
C SER A 233 -20.73 -26.25 0.30
N GLN A 234 -21.19 -27.44 -0.12
CA GLN A 234 -22.60 -27.84 -0.11
C GLN A 234 -23.06 -28.37 1.26
N LYS A 235 -22.15 -28.92 2.08
CA LYS A 235 -22.47 -29.44 3.42
C LYS A 235 -22.21 -28.42 4.54
N ILE A 236 -21.27 -27.50 4.33
CA ILE A 236 -20.84 -26.56 5.36
C ILE A 236 -20.82 -25.14 4.78
N HIS A 237 -21.94 -24.43 4.96
CA HIS A 237 -22.16 -23.13 4.34
C HIS A 237 -21.26 -22.00 4.89
N TRP A 238 -20.73 -22.14 6.12
CA TRP A 238 -19.87 -21.11 6.73
C TRP A 238 -18.44 -21.09 6.19
N LEU A 239 -17.93 -22.18 5.62
CA LEU A 239 -16.59 -22.20 4.98
C LEU A 239 -16.48 -21.23 3.80
N GLN A 240 -17.60 -20.79 3.23
CA GLN A 240 -17.61 -19.87 2.11
C GLN A 240 -17.19 -18.44 2.50
N TYR A 241 -17.39 -18.07 3.78
CA TYR A 241 -17.10 -16.75 4.35
C TYR A 241 -15.70 -16.61 4.95
N ILE A 242 -14.93 -17.71 5.00
CA ILE A 242 -13.57 -17.69 5.53
C ILE A 242 -12.59 -17.22 4.45
N HIS A 243 -11.99 -16.05 4.68
CA HIS A 243 -10.94 -15.49 3.85
C HIS A 243 -9.58 -15.71 4.51
N VAL A 244 -8.87 -16.76 4.08
CA VAL A 244 -7.56 -17.17 4.62
C VAL A 244 -6.52 -16.03 4.61
N PRO A 245 -6.38 -15.21 3.54
CA PRO A 245 -5.43 -14.10 3.55
C PRO A 245 -5.72 -13.05 4.64
N ILE A 246 -7.00 -12.79 4.93
CA ILE A 246 -7.42 -11.82 5.95
C ILE A 246 -7.10 -12.32 7.36
N ILE A 247 -7.05 -13.64 7.58
CA ILE A 247 -6.73 -14.23 8.88
C ILE A 247 -5.22 -14.20 9.16
N LEU A 248 -4.40 -14.31 8.11
CA LEU A 248 -2.94 -14.32 8.24
C LEU A 248 -2.33 -12.92 8.43
N ILE A 249 -3.02 -11.86 7.99
CA ILE A 249 -2.53 -10.48 8.09
C ILE A 249 -2.45 -9.97 9.55
N PRO A 250 -3.46 -10.09 10.42
CA PRO A 250 -3.44 -9.54 11.77
C PRO A 250 -2.35 -10.14 12.68
N GLY A 251 -1.92 -11.37 12.41
CA GLY A 251 -0.96 -12.11 13.24
C GLY A 251 0.39 -11.40 13.41
N ASN A 252 0.75 -10.48 12.52
CA ASN A 252 2.01 -9.73 12.60
C ASN A 252 1.97 -8.52 13.57
N ILE A 253 0.79 -8.03 14.00
CA ILE A 253 0.66 -6.84 14.86
C ILE A 253 0.09 -7.15 16.26
N MET A 254 -0.36 -8.39 16.49
CA MET A 254 -1.09 -8.77 17.73
C MET A 254 -0.26 -8.65 19.03
N MET A 255 1.07 -8.63 18.96
CA MET A 255 1.93 -8.44 20.14
C MET A 255 2.14 -6.94 20.50
N LEU A 256 1.75 -6.01 19.62
CA LEU A 256 2.09 -4.59 19.75
C LEU A 256 0.86 -3.69 19.99
N VAL A 257 -0.34 -4.28 20.05
CA VAL A 257 -1.61 -3.56 20.04
C VAL A 257 -2.49 -4.06 21.18
N ASN A 258 -3.03 -3.11 21.97
CA ASN A 258 -3.88 -3.42 23.10
C ASN A 258 -5.13 -4.19 22.66
N GLY A 259 -5.64 -5.10 23.49
CA GLY A 259 -6.85 -5.87 23.17
C GLY A 259 -8.08 -4.99 22.85
N GLY A 260 -8.19 -3.81 23.50
CA GLY A 260 -9.28 -2.86 23.23
C GLY A 260 -9.26 -2.25 21.82
N THR A 261 -8.08 -2.01 21.27
CA THR A 261 -7.93 -1.51 19.89
C THR A 261 -8.35 -2.55 18.85
N ILE A 262 -8.04 -3.84 19.09
CA ILE A 262 -8.48 -4.94 18.22
C ILE A 262 -10.01 -5.05 18.22
N LEU A 263 -10.64 -4.99 19.40
CA LEU A 263 -12.09 -5.05 19.52
C LEU A 263 -12.77 -3.87 18.81
N THR A 264 -12.15 -2.69 18.88
CA THR A 264 -12.64 -1.49 18.20
C THR A 264 -12.58 -1.63 16.68
N TRP A 265 -11.49 -2.18 16.12
CA TRP A 265 -11.39 -2.46 14.69
C TRP A 265 -12.43 -3.49 14.23
N LEU A 266 -12.66 -4.55 15.02
CA LEU A 266 -13.70 -5.54 14.72
C LEU A 266 -15.10 -4.92 14.74
N LEU A 267 -15.41 -4.08 15.72
CA LEU A 267 -16.68 -3.35 15.82
C LEU A 267 -16.87 -2.41 14.64
N ILE A 268 -15.88 -1.58 14.32
CA ILE A 268 -15.95 -0.65 13.20
C ILE A 268 -16.05 -1.42 11.89
N GLY A 269 -15.28 -2.50 11.71
CA GLY A 269 -15.37 -3.37 10.54
C GLY A 269 -16.73 -4.05 10.39
N PHE A 270 -17.35 -4.46 11.50
CA PHE A 270 -18.69 -5.05 11.52
C PHE A 270 -19.76 -4.00 11.19
N ILE A 271 -19.72 -2.82 11.83
CA ILE A 271 -20.64 -1.71 11.56
C ILE A 271 -20.49 -1.25 10.11
N SER A 272 -19.26 -1.08 9.64
CA SER A 272 -18.93 -0.79 8.25
C SER A 272 -19.56 -1.82 7.31
N ASN A 273 -19.35 -3.11 7.56
CA ASN A 273 -19.97 -4.15 6.73
C ASN A 273 -21.50 -4.12 6.79
N VAL A 274 -22.15 -3.95 7.94
CA VAL A 274 -23.62 -4.00 8.06
C VAL A 274 -24.31 -2.72 7.55
N CYS A 275 -23.75 -1.55 7.87
CA CYS A 275 -24.29 -0.26 7.47
C CYS A 275 -23.94 0.08 6.02
N MET A 276 -22.72 -0.20 5.57
CA MET A 276 -22.31 0.18 4.20
C MET A 276 -22.72 -0.86 3.15
N SER A 277 -22.80 -2.16 3.47
CA SER A 277 -23.24 -3.19 2.50
C SER A 277 -24.65 -2.95 1.97
N ARG A 278 -25.50 -2.28 2.75
CA ARG A 278 -26.89 -1.99 2.40
C ARG A 278 -27.06 -0.78 1.47
N TRP A 279 -26.08 0.14 1.41
CA TRP A 279 -26.28 1.45 0.76
C TRP A 279 -25.18 1.85 -0.25
N LEU A 280 -23.93 1.41 -0.10
CA LEU A 280 -22.78 2.01 -0.82
C LEU A 280 -21.84 1.02 -1.52
N TYR A 281 -21.97 -0.29 -1.26
CA TYR A 281 -20.97 -1.31 -1.61
C TYR A 281 -20.77 -1.58 -3.11
N GLY A 282 -21.58 -0.99 -3.99
CA GLY A 282 -21.31 -1.00 -5.42
C GLY A 282 -20.50 0.22 -5.84
N ARG A 283 -21.18 1.35 -5.96
CA ARG A 283 -20.72 2.50 -6.76
C ARG A 283 -19.55 3.29 -6.16
N TYR A 284 -19.46 3.38 -4.83
CA TYR A 284 -18.51 4.28 -4.15
C TYR A 284 -17.56 3.59 -3.17
N ALA A 285 -17.60 2.26 -3.09
CA ALA A 285 -16.86 1.49 -2.08
C ALA A 285 -15.35 1.80 -2.08
N ARG A 286 -14.73 1.93 -3.26
CA ARG A 286 -13.29 2.26 -3.35
C ARG A 286 -12.97 3.69 -2.96
N LEU A 287 -13.75 4.66 -3.43
CA LEU A 287 -13.57 6.07 -3.05
C LEU A 287 -13.72 6.25 -1.54
N LEU A 288 -14.66 5.55 -0.93
CA LEU A 288 -14.91 5.59 0.50
C LEU A 288 -13.80 4.91 1.32
N SER A 289 -13.24 3.79 0.83
CA SER A 289 -12.05 3.17 1.45
C SER A 289 -10.89 4.16 1.47
N ILE A 290 -10.58 4.78 0.32
CA ILE A 290 -9.50 5.76 0.21
C ILE A 290 -9.78 6.96 1.13
N ALA A 291 -11.00 7.48 1.14
CA ALA A 291 -11.38 8.57 2.02
C ALA A 291 -11.26 8.21 3.51
N THR A 292 -11.59 6.97 3.88
CA THR A 292 -11.47 6.48 5.26
C THR A 292 -10.01 6.35 5.69
N ASP A 293 -9.15 5.83 4.81
CA ASP A 293 -7.71 5.73 5.08
C ASP A 293 -7.09 7.12 5.28
N MET A 294 -7.43 8.08 4.40
CA MET A 294 -6.97 9.47 4.52
C MET A 294 -7.55 10.18 5.76
N GLY A 295 -8.80 9.87 6.12
CA GLY A 295 -9.45 10.41 7.31
C GLY A 295 -8.82 9.90 8.61
N ASN A 296 -8.44 8.62 8.65
CA ASN A 296 -7.72 8.03 9.78
C ASN A 296 -6.38 8.75 10.01
N VAL A 297 -5.61 8.94 8.94
CA VAL A 297 -4.34 9.66 8.93
C VAL A 297 -4.48 11.09 9.48
N PHE A 298 -5.45 11.85 8.97
CA PHE A 298 -5.68 13.23 9.41
C PHE A 298 -6.09 13.29 10.89
N SER A 299 -6.94 12.36 11.32
CA SER A 299 -7.41 12.28 12.71
C SER A 299 -6.27 11.95 13.67
N GLU A 300 -5.37 11.06 13.30
CA GLU A 300 -4.21 10.70 14.12
C GLU A 300 -3.28 11.90 14.35
N ALA A 301 -2.94 12.62 13.27
CA ALA A 301 -2.14 13.83 13.36
C ALA A 301 -2.81 14.89 14.26
N LEU A 302 -4.10 15.14 14.05
CA LEU A 302 -4.86 16.13 14.81
C LEU A 302 -4.93 15.79 16.30
N ILE A 303 -5.23 14.52 16.64
CA ILE A 303 -5.24 14.05 18.04
C ILE A 303 -3.85 14.23 18.65
N PHE A 304 -2.79 13.84 17.95
CA PHE A 304 -1.45 14.00 18.47
C PHE A 304 -1.13 15.47 18.78
N PHE A 305 -1.39 16.40 17.85
CA PHE A 305 -1.12 17.82 18.06
C PHE A 305 -1.92 18.40 19.23
N ILE A 306 -3.20 18.05 19.36
CA ILE A 306 -4.05 18.55 20.45
C ILE A 306 -3.54 18.08 21.81
N PHE A 307 -3.27 16.78 21.97
CA PHE A 307 -2.85 16.23 23.27
C PHE A 307 -1.40 16.58 23.61
N SER A 308 -0.51 16.60 22.62
CA SER A 308 0.90 16.92 22.80
C SER A 308 1.14 18.41 23.09
N SER A 309 0.45 19.31 22.37
CA SER A 309 0.63 20.76 22.56
C SER A 309 0.13 21.27 23.91
N ARG A 310 -0.89 20.63 24.50
CA ARG A 310 -1.49 21.05 25.77
C ARG A 310 -1.06 20.23 26.99
N ASN A 311 -0.11 19.28 26.83
CA ASN A 311 0.31 18.36 27.90
C ASN A 311 -0.87 17.71 28.65
N ILE A 312 -1.98 17.44 27.96
CA ILE A 312 -3.19 16.89 28.57
C ILE A 312 -2.97 15.39 28.77
N ARG A 313 -3.10 14.94 30.03
CA ARG A 313 -3.04 13.51 30.34
C ARG A 313 -4.22 12.80 29.66
N PHE A 314 -3.93 11.68 29.00
CA PHE A 314 -4.96 10.92 28.28
C PHE A 314 -6.04 10.45 29.27
N PRO A 315 -7.34 10.62 28.94
CA PRO A 315 -8.42 10.19 29.82
C PRO A 315 -8.38 8.68 30.02
N GLN A 316 -8.62 8.25 31.26
CA GLN A 316 -8.65 6.84 31.63
C GLN A 316 -10.04 6.27 31.34
N TRP A 317 -10.12 5.23 30.51
CA TRP A 317 -11.35 4.49 30.21
C TRP A 317 -11.10 2.98 30.25
N TRP A 318 -12.16 2.20 30.03
CA TRP A 318 -12.15 0.73 30.09
C TRP A 318 -11.08 0.03 29.23
N GLY A 319 -10.49 0.70 28.23
CA GLY A 319 -9.40 0.19 27.39
C GLY A 319 -8.02 0.84 27.58
N SER A 320 -7.83 1.73 28.56
CA SER A 320 -6.57 2.49 28.76
C SER A 320 -6.00 2.37 30.18
N GLY A 321 -6.62 1.53 31.03
CA GLY A 321 -6.18 1.34 32.41
C GLY A 321 -4.73 0.87 32.48
N THR A 322 -3.98 1.37 33.45
CA THR A 322 -2.57 1.03 33.72
C THR A 322 -2.33 -0.46 33.99
N SER A 323 -3.37 -1.24 34.27
CA SER A 323 -3.29 -2.70 34.42
C SER A 323 -3.16 -3.46 33.09
N TYR A 324 -3.49 -2.84 31.96
CA TYR A 324 -3.48 -3.48 30.63
C TYR A 324 -2.29 -3.07 29.76
N GLN A 325 -1.51 -2.06 30.17
CA GLN A 325 -0.23 -1.75 29.53
C GLN A 325 0.82 -2.71 30.10
N ASP A 326 1.23 -3.67 29.27
CA ASP A 326 2.35 -4.59 29.41
C ASP A 326 3.11 -4.51 30.75
N THR A 327 2.66 -5.33 31.70
CA THR A 327 3.33 -5.64 32.97
C THR A 327 4.72 -6.28 32.82
N CYS A 328 5.24 -6.41 31.60
CA CYS A 328 6.56 -6.99 31.32
C CYS A 328 7.74 -6.16 31.84
N LEU A 329 7.52 -4.91 32.30
CA LEU A 329 8.52 -4.08 32.97
C LEU A 329 8.09 -3.61 34.37
N LYS A 330 7.38 -4.45 35.13
CA LYS A 330 7.41 -4.29 36.60
C LYS A 330 8.78 -4.72 37.12
N ARG A 331 9.70 -3.75 37.13
CA ARG A 331 10.96 -3.83 37.85
C ARG A 331 10.64 -3.82 39.35
N ASN A 332 10.91 -4.93 40.03
CA ASN A 332 11.11 -4.95 41.48
C ASN A 332 12.38 -4.17 41.82
#